data_AF-A0A7V3RQL8-F1
#
_entry.id   AF-A0A7V3RQL8-F1
#
_cell.length_a   1.000
_cell.length_b   1.000
_cell.length_c   1.000
_cell.angle_alpha   90.00
_cell.angle_beta   90.00
_cell.angle_gamma   90.00
#
_symmetry.space_group_name_H-M   'P 1'
#
loop_
_entity.id
_entity.type
_entity.pdbx_description
1 polymer ?
#
loop_
_entity_poly.entity_id
_entity_poly.type
_entity_poly.pdbx_seq_one_letter_code
_entity_poly.pdbx_strand_id
1 'polypeptide(L)'
;MAAYDDREHFIPLRKSDLIELLCRDPKMALSEREPFRQFCALVSAVFHFEYLKQLEGLKDAYAPFDPDADTKTLRPVSADERRKEEERLFTRFAVLMERANFKRLTHEELQRALQEVATVSGIRTQVDLNLFERLDIFTRGDVMGRIPYRSWRKLWRKAEQQVPL
;
A
#
# COMPACT_ATOMS: atom_id res chain seq x y z
N MET A 1 11.75 -20.12 -18.88
CA MET A 1 10.99 -19.00 -18.29
C MET A 1 11.29 -19.02 -16.81
N ALA A 2 11.99 -18.01 -16.30
CA ALA A 2 12.30 -17.96 -14.88
C ALA A 2 11.03 -17.55 -14.12
N ALA A 3 10.40 -18.50 -13.43
CA ALA A 3 9.36 -18.23 -12.45
C ALA A 3 10.06 -17.62 -11.23
N TYR A 4 9.77 -16.35 -10.96
CA TYR A 4 10.22 -15.67 -9.74
C TYR A 4 8.95 -15.41 -8.94
N ASP A 5 8.73 -16.19 -7.88
CA ASP A 5 7.56 -16.08 -6.98
C ASP A 5 7.54 -14.77 -6.17
N ASP A 6 8.63 -14.00 -6.18
CA ASP A 6 8.83 -12.83 -5.32
C ASP A 6 9.32 -11.61 -6.11
N ARG A 7 8.62 -11.25 -7.19
CA ARG A 7 8.81 -9.95 -7.83
C ARG A 7 7.63 -9.06 -7.49
N GLU A 8 7.89 -8.01 -6.73
CA GLU A 8 7.00 -6.86 -6.66
C GLU A 8 6.62 -6.42 -8.08
N HIS A 9 5.35 -6.08 -8.33
CA HIS A 9 4.89 -5.60 -9.63
C HIS A 9 5.32 -4.15 -9.88
N PHE A 10 6.59 -3.84 -9.65
CA PHE A 10 7.19 -2.53 -9.83
C PHE A 10 8.05 -2.50 -11.09
N ILE A 11 7.74 -1.57 -11.99
CA ILE A 11 8.57 -1.25 -13.15
C ILE A 11 9.28 0.07 -12.84
N PRO A 12 10.62 0.10 -12.78
CA PRO A 12 11.39 1.29 -12.41
C PRO A 12 11.49 2.31 -13.55
N LEU A 13 10.37 2.59 -14.22
CA LEU A 13 10.26 3.56 -15.31
C LEU A 13 9.00 4.38 -15.13
N ARG A 14 9.06 5.67 -15.48
CA ARG A 14 7.84 6.46 -15.60
C ARG A 14 7.02 5.90 -16.77
N LYS A 15 5.70 6.02 -16.67
CA LYS A 15 4.78 5.64 -17.75
C LYS A 15 5.18 6.25 -19.10
N SER A 16 5.51 7.55 -19.12
CA SER A 16 5.98 8.24 -20.33
C SER A 16 7.24 7.61 -20.91
N ASP A 17 8.22 7.31 -20.06
CA ASP A 17 9.52 6.78 -20.45
C ASP A 17 9.38 5.34 -20.98
N LEU A 18 8.50 4.55 -20.36
CA LEU A 18 8.16 3.20 -20.84
C LEU A 18 7.51 3.23 -22.22
N ILE A 19 6.55 4.14 -22.45
CA ILE A 19 5.90 4.28 -23.77
C ILE A 19 6.95 4.67 -24.82
N GLU A 20 7.81 5.65 -24.53
CA GLU A 20 8.90 6.05 -25.43
C GLU A 20 9.87 4.92 -25.73
N LEU A 21 10.25 4.16 -24.71
CA LEU A 21 11.16 3.03 -24.83
C LEU A 21 10.58 1.95 -25.75
N LEU A 22 9.30 1.61 -25.58
CA LEU A 22 8.61 0.65 -26.44
C LEU A 22 8.44 1.18 -27.87
N CYS A 23 8.14 2.47 -28.05
CA CYS A 23 8.08 3.07 -29.38
C CYS A 23 9.43 3.07 -30.12
N ARG A 24 10.55 3.07 -29.40
CA ARG A 24 11.91 3.05 -29.97
C ARG A 24 12.41 1.65 -30.27
N ASP A 25 11.67 0.61 -29.88
CA ASP A 25 12.05 -0.78 -30.18
C ASP A 25 12.19 -0.97 -31.70
N PRO A 26 13.33 -1.48 -32.20
CA PRO A 26 13.55 -1.73 -33.62
C PRO A 26 12.51 -2.66 -34.26
N LYS A 27 11.80 -3.47 -33.47
CA LYS A 27 10.74 -4.39 -33.92
C LYS A 27 9.42 -3.69 -34.22
N MET A 28 9.21 -2.45 -33.76
CA MET A 28 7.99 -1.69 -34.00
C MET A 28 8.12 -0.83 -35.26
N ALA A 29 7.15 -0.96 -36.18
CA ALA A 29 7.15 -0.15 -37.40
C ALA A 29 6.89 1.33 -37.09
N LEU A 30 7.46 2.24 -37.88
CA LEU A 30 7.29 3.69 -37.68
C LEU A 30 5.81 4.12 -37.72
N SER A 31 5.00 3.44 -38.54
CA SER A 31 3.55 3.69 -38.67
C SER A 31 2.75 3.27 -37.45
N GLU A 32 3.26 2.37 -36.60
CA GLU A 32 2.56 1.85 -35.42
C GLU A 32 2.80 2.69 -34.16
N ARG A 33 3.81 3.56 -34.18
CA ARG A 33 4.23 4.34 -33.00
C ARG A 33 3.14 5.30 -32.52
N GLU A 34 2.53 6.05 -33.43
CA GLU A 34 1.48 7.01 -33.06
C GLU A 34 0.18 6.32 -32.61
N PRO A 35 -0.34 5.29 -33.32
CA PRO A 35 -1.44 4.48 -32.82
C PRO A 35 -1.17 3.88 -31.43
N PHE A 36 0.06 3.41 -31.17
CA PHE A 36 0.43 2.87 -29.86
C PHE A 36 0.38 3.93 -28.76
N ARG A 37 0.85 5.16 -29.02
CA ARG A 37 0.73 6.28 -28.06
C ARG A 37 -0.72 6.61 -27.74
N GLN A 38 -1.58 6.65 -28.76
CA GLN A 38 -3.01 6.89 -28.61
C GLN A 38 -3.66 5.77 -27.79
N PHE A 39 -3.31 4.51 -28.06
CA PHE A 39 -3.74 3.38 -27.25
C PHE A 39 -3.34 3.54 -25.78
N CYS A 40 -2.07 3.86 -25.49
CA CYS A 40 -1.61 4.08 -24.11
C CYS A 40 -2.34 5.26 -23.42
N ALA A 41 -2.68 6.31 -24.16
CA ALA A 41 -3.47 7.43 -23.65
C ALA A 41 -4.90 6.99 -23.30
N LEU A 42 -5.55 6.22 -24.18
CA LEU A 42 -6.89 5.66 -23.94
C LEU A 42 -6.90 4.72 -22.72
N VAL A 43 -5.94 3.80 -22.64
CA VAL A 43 -5.78 2.91 -21.48
C VAL A 43 -5.63 3.73 -20.18
N SER A 44 -4.81 4.78 -20.21
CA SER A 44 -4.64 5.67 -19.04
C SER A 44 -5.95 6.36 -18.64
N ALA A 45 -6.73 6.83 -19.62
CA ALA A 45 -8.00 7.50 -19.37
C ALA A 45 -9.05 6.55 -18.78
N VAL A 46 -9.11 5.30 -19.28
CA VAL A 46 -10.01 4.27 -18.75
C VAL A 46 -9.69 3.99 -17.28
N PHE A 47 -8.42 3.72 -16.95
CA PHE A 47 -8.02 3.49 -15.56
C PHE A 47 -8.30 4.70 -14.66
N HIS A 48 -8.04 5.92 -15.14
CA HIS A 48 -8.37 7.13 -14.39
C HIS A 48 -9.85 7.19 -14.03
N PHE A 49 -10.74 6.94 -14.98
CA PHE A 49 -12.18 6.96 -14.75
C PHE A 49 -12.63 5.84 -13.78
N GLU A 50 -12.10 4.63 -13.95
CA GLU A 50 -12.39 3.51 -13.05
C GLU A 50 -11.96 3.80 -11.61
N TYR A 51 -10.73 4.28 -11.40
CA TYR A 51 -10.23 4.56 -10.07
C TYR A 51 -10.88 5.79 -9.44
N LEU A 52 -11.30 6.79 -10.23
CA LEU A 52 -12.11 7.89 -9.71
C LEU A 52 -13.43 7.37 -9.14
N LYS A 53 -14.14 6.50 -9.87
CA LYS A 53 -15.37 5.87 -9.38
C LYS A 53 -15.15 5.06 -8.10
N GLN A 54 -14.02 4.35 -8.01
CA GLN A 54 -13.68 3.61 -6.79
C GLN A 54 -13.41 4.55 -5.61
N LEU A 55 -12.67 5.64 -5.84
CA LEU A 55 -12.35 6.63 -4.81
C LEU A 55 -13.61 7.30 -4.26
N GLU A 56 -14.50 7.77 -5.14
CA GLU A 56 -15.77 8.37 -4.70
C GLU A 56 -16.61 7.35 -3.91
N GLY A 57 -16.70 6.11 -4.38
CA GLY A 57 -17.41 5.05 -3.67
C GLY A 57 -16.76 4.63 -2.34
N LEU A 58 -15.49 4.96 -2.10
CA LEU A 58 -14.80 4.77 -0.83
C LEU A 58 -15.08 5.94 0.13
N LYS A 59 -15.08 7.18 -0.38
CA LYS A 59 -15.48 8.38 0.38
C LYS A 59 -16.91 8.25 0.90
N ASP A 60 -17.83 7.82 0.05
CA ASP A 60 -19.23 7.59 0.43
C ASP A 60 -19.36 6.56 1.56
N ALA A 61 -18.56 5.49 1.53
CA ALA A 61 -18.56 4.46 2.56
C ALA A 61 -17.91 4.94 3.86
N TYR A 62 -16.98 5.90 3.79
CA TYR A 62 -16.33 6.49 4.96
C TYR A 62 -17.15 7.59 5.63
N ALA A 63 -18.01 8.30 4.88
CA ALA A 63 -18.78 9.44 5.37
C ALA A 63 -19.52 9.24 6.72
N PRO A 64 -20.12 8.06 7.02
CA PRO A 64 -20.77 7.82 8.33
C PRO A 64 -19.81 7.72 9.52
N PHE A 65 -18.50 7.58 9.28
CA PHE A 65 -17.47 7.39 10.30
C PHE A 65 -16.58 8.61 10.49
N ASP A 66 -16.71 9.62 9.64
CA ASP A 66 -15.93 10.85 9.69
C ASP A 66 -16.33 11.70 10.92
N PRO A 67 -15.46 11.82 11.95
CA PRO A 67 -15.76 12.61 13.13
C PRO A 67 -15.75 14.12 12.84
N ASP A 68 -15.09 14.55 11.76
CA ASP A 68 -14.89 15.94 11.37
C ASP A 68 -15.79 16.32 10.18
N ALA A 69 -16.90 15.59 9.99
CA ALA A 69 -17.79 15.82 8.87
C ALA A 69 -18.47 17.21 8.94
N ASP A 70 -18.05 18.13 8.07
CA ASP A 70 -18.71 19.43 7.86
C ASP A 70 -20.07 19.30 7.15
N THR A 71 -20.33 18.15 6.53
CA THR A 71 -21.52 17.93 5.69
C THR A 71 -22.68 17.34 6.48
N LYS A 72 -23.91 17.79 6.17
CA LYS A 72 -25.12 17.25 6.81
C LYS A 72 -25.55 15.95 6.14
N THR A 73 -25.79 14.93 6.94
CA THR A 73 -26.39 13.67 6.49
C THR A 73 -27.85 13.89 6.08
N LEU A 74 -28.22 13.44 4.88
CA LEU A 74 -29.60 13.57 4.38
C LEU A 74 -30.57 12.59 5.05
N ARG A 75 -30.06 11.45 5.53
CA ARG A 75 -30.83 10.44 6.26
C ARG A 75 -29.97 9.89 7.40
N PRO A 76 -30.57 9.60 8.56
CA PRO A 76 -29.87 8.90 9.62
C PRO A 76 -29.54 7.49 9.15
N VAL A 77 -28.29 7.08 9.34
CA VAL A 77 -27.82 5.72 9.04
C VAL A 77 -28.16 4.83 10.24
N SER A 78 -28.88 3.74 10.00
CA SER A 78 -29.15 2.75 11.06
C SER A 78 -27.86 2.04 11.49
N ALA A 79 -27.85 1.42 12.68
CA ALA A 79 -26.69 0.67 13.14
C ALA A 79 -26.31 -0.49 12.20
N ASP A 80 -27.30 -1.13 11.58
CA ASP A 80 -27.08 -2.21 10.61
C ASP A 80 -26.52 -1.71 9.29
N GLU A 81 -26.99 -0.56 8.78
CA GLU A 81 -26.42 0.07 7.60
C GLU A 81 -24.99 0.54 7.86
N ARG A 82 -24.72 1.09 9.05
CA ARG A 82 -23.38 1.51 9.45
C ARG A 82 -22.41 0.32 9.40
N ARG A 83 -22.76 -0.83 9.98
CA ARG A 83 -21.93 -2.04 9.89
C ARG A 83 -21.67 -2.50 8.46
N LYS A 84 -22.69 -2.43 7.58
CA LYS A 84 -22.54 -2.78 6.17
C LYS A 84 -21.60 -1.83 5.42
N GLU A 85 -21.69 -0.53 5.69
CA GLU A 85 -20.79 0.46 5.09
C GLU A 85 -19.36 0.31 5.63
N GLU A 86 -19.18 -0.06 6.89
CA GLU A 86 -17.85 -0.42 7.44
C GLU A 86 -17.25 -1.62 6.69
N GLU A 87 -18.00 -2.72 6.59
CA GLU A 87 -17.54 -3.92 5.89
C GLU A 87 -17.20 -3.62 4.43
N ARG A 88 -18.05 -2.83 3.76
CA ARG A 88 -17.84 -2.38 2.39
C ARG A 88 -16.60 -1.49 2.26
N LEU A 89 -16.37 -0.57 3.20
CA LEU A 89 -15.21 0.31 3.24
C LEU A 89 -13.93 -0.52 3.29
N PHE A 90 -13.81 -1.38 4.31
CA PHE A 90 -12.60 -2.19 4.51
C PHE A 90 -12.38 -3.21 3.38
N THR A 91 -13.43 -3.84 2.87
CA THR A 91 -13.31 -4.80 1.76
C THR A 91 -12.82 -4.10 0.49
N ARG A 92 -13.39 -2.93 0.15
CA ARG A 92 -12.95 -2.16 -1.02
C ARG A 92 -11.54 -1.63 -0.84
N PHE A 93 -11.20 -1.17 0.36
CA PHE A 93 -9.87 -0.68 0.68
C PHE A 93 -8.82 -1.80 0.57
N ALA A 94 -9.10 -2.98 1.10
CA ALA A 94 -8.20 -4.13 1.00
C ALA A 94 -7.91 -4.51 -0.47
N VAL A 95 -8.94 -4.60 -1.31
CA VAL A 95 -8.77 -4.89 -2.75
C VAL A 95 -7.94 -3.79 -3.43
N LEU A 96 -8.14 -2.52 -3.06
CA LEU A 96 -7.36 -1.41 -3.61
C LEU A 96 -5.88 -1.50 -3.20
N MET A 97 -5.61 -1.82 -1.92
CA MET A 97 -4.27 -1.98 -1.38
C MET A 97 -3.53 -3.15 -2.05
N GLU A 98 -4.17 -4.31 -2.18
CA GLU A 98 -3.61 -5.47 -2.89
C GLU A 98 -3.23 -5.13 -4.33
N ARG A 99 -4.12 -4.45 -5.07
CA ARG A 99 -3.83 -3.97 -6.44
C ARG A 99 -2.71 -2.95 -6.52
N ALA A 100 -2.47 -2.22 -5.43
CA ALA A 100 -1.38 -1.26 -5.29
C ALA A 100 -0.07 -1.91 -4.78
N ASN A 101 0.01 -3.24 -4.79
CA ASN A 101 1.12 -4.06 -4.31
C ASN A 101 1.40 -3.96 -2.81
N PHE A 102 0.38 -3.63 -2.01
CA PHE A 102 0.50 -3.77 -0.56
C PHE A 102 0.15 -5.19 -0.13
N LYS A 103 0.86 -5.66 0.91
CA LYS A 103 0.55 -6.90 1.61
C LYS A 103 -0.15 -6.56 2.92
N ARG A 104 -1.29 -7.21 3.18
CA ARG A 104 -1.97 -7.09 4.48
C ARG A 104 -1.20 -7.90 5.51
N LEU A 105 -0.84 -7.29 6.62
CA LEU A 105 -0.20 -7.99 7.73
C LEU A 105 -1.24 -8.78 8.53
N THR A 106 -0.88 -10.01 8.84
CA THR A 106 -1.59 -10.80 9.85
C THR A 106 -1.32 -10.25 11.26
N HIS A 107 -2.19 -10.60 12.20
CA HIS A 107 -2.00 -10.21 13.59
C HIS A 107 -0.67 -10.71 14.17
N GLU A 108 -0.25 -11.92 13.79
CA GLU A 108 1.01 -12.52 14.23
C GLU A 108 2.24 -11.77 13.67
N GLU A 109 2.20 -11.39 12.39
CA GLU A 109 3.26 -10.59 11.76
C GLU A 109 3.37 -9.20 12.39
N LEU A 110 2.23 -8.57 12.67
CA LEU A 110 2.20 -7.27 13.35
C LEU A 110 2.79 -7.35 14.76
N GLN A 111 2.42 -8.36 15.55
CA GLN A 111 3.00 -8.56 16.87
C GLN A 111 4.51 -8.80 16.81
N ARG A 112 4.97 -9.60 15.84
CA ARG A 112 6.40 -9.86 15.62
C ARG A 112 7.13 -8.56 15.27
N ALA A 113 6.61 -7.78 14.33
CA ALA A 113 7.20 -6.50 13.93
C ALA A 113 7.32 -5.53 15.12
N LEU A 114 6.28 -5.41 15.96
CA LEU A 114 6.31 -4.57 17.16
C LEU A 114 7.38 -5.04 18.18
N GLN A 115 7.55 -6.36 18.36
CA GLN A 115 8.57 -6.92 19.25
C GLN A 115 10.00 -6.68 18.72
N GLU A 116 10.20 -6.84 17.42
CA GLU A 116 11.49 -6.59 16.77
C GLU A 116 11.88 -5.11 16.90
N VAL A 117 10.96 -4.18 16.60
CA VAL A 117 11.18 -2.74 16.75
C VAL A 117 11.47 -2.36 18.20
N ALA A 118 10.74 -2.94 19.17
CA ALA A 118 11.00 -2.70 20.59
C ALA A 118 12.40 -3.17 21.03
N THR A 119 12.84 -4.33 20.51
CA THR A 119 14.16 -4.89 20.81
C THR A 119 15.28 -4.03 20.24
N VAL A 120 15.10 -3.55 19.00
CA VAL A 120 16.09 -2.77 18.26
C VAL A 120 16.20 -1.34 18.80
N SER A 121 15.08 -0.70 19.11
CA SER A 121 15.04 0.66 19.66
C SER A 121 15.47 0.73 21.13
N GLY A 122 15.45 -0.40 21.84
CA GLY A 122 15.65 -0.44 23.30
C GLY A 122 14.49 0.16 24.09
N ILE A 123 13.39 0.51 23.42
CA ILE A 123 12.18 1.05 24.01
C ILE A 123 11.17 -0.09 24.10
N ARG A 124 10.71 -0.40 25.31
CA ARG A 124 9.62 -1.36 25.50
C ARG A 124 8.30 -0.70 25.11
N THR A 125 7.89 -0.86 23.86
CA THR A 125 6.57 -0.46 23.39
C THR A 125 5.59 -1.62 23.57
N GLN A 126 4.60 -1.44 24.45
CA GLN A 126 3.42 -2.30 24.50
C GLN A 126 2.28 -1.56 23.83
N VAL A 127 1.77 -2.11 22.73
CA VAL A 127 0.62 -1.57 22.01
C VAL A 127 -0.55 -2.52 22.24
N ASP A 128 -1.63 -2.02 22.84
CA ASP A 128 -2.87 -2.79 22.98
C ASP A 128 -3.70 -2.66 21.70
N LEU A 129 -3.67 -3.69 20.86
CA LEU A 129 -4.40 -3.73 19.59
C LEU A 129 -5.90 -3.97 19.79
N ASN A 130 -6.34 -4.36 21.00
CA ASN A 130 -7.75 -4.60 21.29
C ASN A 130 -8.55 -3.30 21.50
N LEU A 131 -7.87 -2.15 21.54
CA LEU A 131 -8.51 -0.83 21.58
C LEU A 131 -9.24 -0.48 20.28
N PHE A 132 -8.88 -1.14 19.17
CA PHE A 132 -9.48 -0.90 17.88
C PHE A 132 -10.61 -1.91 17.64
N GLU A 133 -11.79 -1.41 17.28
CA GLU A 133 -12.91 -2.26 16.84
C GLU A 133 -12.52 -3.06 15.58
N ARG A 134 -11.77 -2.41 14.68
CA ARG A 134 -11.19 -3.02 13.49
C ARG A 134 -9.87 -2.35 13.13
N LEU A 135 -8.85 -3.16 12.85
CA LEU A 135 -7.52 -2.68 12.46
C LEU A 135 -6.96 -3.55 11.34
N ASP A 136 -6.69 -2.92 10.19
CA ASP A 136 -6.00 -3.53 9.06
C ASP A 136 -4.74 -2.72 8.74
N ILE A 137 -3.59 -3.39 8.73
CA ILE A 137 -2.29 -2.78 8.42
C ILE A 137 -1.76 -3.37 7.12
N PHE A 138 -1.28 -2.48 6.26
CA PHE A 138 -0.78 -2.80 4.93
C PHE A 138 0.66 -2.30 4.81
N THR A 139 1.55 -3.13 4.30
CA THR A 139 2.96 -2.78 4.04
C THR A 139 3.30 -2.94 2.57
N ARG A 140 4.31 -2.22 2.10
CA ARG A 140 4.80 -2.32 0.72
C ARG A 140 6.29 -2.02 0.69
N GLY A 141 7.05 -2.88 0.01
CA GLY A 141 8.51 -2.82 0.03
C GLY A 141 9.08 -3.50 1.28
N ASP A 142 10.21 -4.16 1.10
CA ASP A 142 11.03 -4.68 2.19
C ASP A 142 12.39 -3.98 2.13
N VAL A 143 12.70 -3.16 3.14
CA VAL A 143 13.99 -2.47 3.22
C VAL A 143 14.77 -2.99 4.41
N MET A 144 15.97 -3.51 4.14
CA MET A 144 16.90 -3.86 5.22
C MET A 144 17.77 -2.65 5.55
N GLY A 145 17.61 -2.12 6.75
CA GLY A 145 18.46 -1.08 7.31
C GLY A 145 19.65 -1.62 8.08
N ARG A 146 20.60 -0.72 8.34
CA ARG A 146 21.68 -0.97 9.31
C ARG A 146 21.56 0.04 10.43
N ILE A 147 21.32 -0.45 11.64
CA ILE A 147 21.28 0.39 12.83
C ILE A 147 22.57 0.17 13.63
N PRO A 148 23.28 1.26 14.02
CA PRO A 148 24.45 1.14 14.86
C PRO A 148 24.03 0.80 16.29
N TYR A 149 24.67 -0.21 16.89
CA TYR A 149 24.53 -0.52 18.31
C TYR A 149 25.88 -0.61 18.99
N ARG A 150 25.87 -0.52 20.32
CA ARG A 150 27.06 -0.71 21.16
C ARG A 150 26.74 -1.72 22.25
N SER A 151 27.69 -2.61 22.53
CA SER A 151 27.55 -3.63 23.58
C SER A 151 28.79 -3.66 24.46
N TRP A 152 28.59 -3.78 25.76
CA TRP A 152 29.68 -3.94 26.73
C TRP A 152 30.54 -5.18 26.42
N ARG A 153 29.95 -6.26 25.87
CA ARG A 153 30.67 -7.48 25.45
C ARG A 153 31.67 -7.24 24.31
N LYS A 154 31.47 -6.16 23.54
CA LYS A 154 32.37 -5.72 22.46
C LYS A 154 33.19 -4.49 22.85
N LEU A 155 33.41 -4.27 24.16
CA LEU A 155 34.11 -3.10 24.70
C LEU A 155 33.50 -1.77 24.21
N TRP A 156 32.17 -1.73 24.06
CA TRP A 156 31.42 -0.57 23.56
C TRP A 156 31.79 -0.10 22.14
N ARG A 157 32.51 -0.92 21.36
CA ARG A 157 32.80 -0.64 19.96
C ARG A 157 31.50 -0.57 19.16
N LYS A 158 31.44 0.38 18.22
CA LYS A 158 30.31 0.52 17.28
C LYS A 158 30.23 -0.74 16.42
N ALA A 159 29.08 -1.39 16.44
CA ALA A 159 28.75 -2.50 15.55
C ALA A 159 27.47 -2.15 14.78
N GLU A 160 27.27 -2.80 13.64
CA GLU A 160 26.05 -2.67 12.85
C GLU A 160 25.23 -3.95 13.00
N GLN A 161 23.91 -3.78 13.14
CA GLN A 161 22.95 -4.87 13.05
C GLN A 161 22.04 -4.59 11.86
N GLN A 162 21.81 -5.62 11.05
CA GLN A 162 20.78 -5.57 10.01
C GLN A 162 19.41 -5.75 10.64
N VAL A 163 18.48 -4.88 10.29
CA VAL A 163 17.10 -4.92 10.77
C VAL A 163 16.16 -4.62 9.60
N PRO A 164 14.96 -5.23 9.56
CA PRO A 164 13.90 -4.77 8.67
C PRO A 164 13.49 -3.35 9.10
N LEU A 165 13.39 -2.42 8.15
CA LEU A 165 12.93 -1.04 8.32
C LEU A 165 11.53 -0.86 7.74
#